data_AF-A0A7X9JAM8-F1
#
_entry.id   AF-A0A7X9JAM8-F1
#
_cell.length_a   1.000
_cell.length_b   1.000
_cell.length_c   1.000
_cell.angle_alpha   90.00
_cell.angle_beta   90.00
_cell.angle_gamma   90.00
#
_symmetry.space_group_name_H-M   'P 1'
#
loop_
_entity.id
_entity.type
_entity.pdbx_description
1 polymer ?
#
loop_
_entity_poly.entity_id
_entity_poly.type
_entity_poly.pdbx_seq_one_letter_code
_entity_poly.pdbx_strand_id
1 'polypeptide(L)'
;MKRKQLIVPLFVVLTFGISLEIFSLTVHEKMPAAQFSVSFSSTPTPYLIPQRTYAQTSTLQKILQQVFAPRNSRDSYAELLATSHKELTSEHFELYVQENYLPVDAATWMVDAEQVYAEDSSRINSALTGKVILLFSPVKTEKCAARGTTYHENLPLILIYADRDTSQKQIMATLAHELGHVLIAQKYPELSSVALNEGMATWVAKDYWQSWKNESLDDAVRRFLREGSYLPLVQNLEMEKAYAQSEDCIQNRDILLTEFASFTDYLIRTYGMDKLAVLFDIPQPEFVNNSRVVDPPDFYGVYGLQLNQLENAWLVELSAQ
;
A
#
# COMPACT_ATOMS: atom_id res chain seq x y z
N MET A 1 29.29 33.33 -70.46
CA MET A 1 29.35 34.73 -69.94
C MET A 1 29.56 34.64 -68.42
N LYS A 2 30.55 35.31 -67.80
CA LYS A 2 30.44 36.67 -67.15
C LYS A 2 29.12 36.81 -66.34
N ARG A 3 29.08 37.15 -65.05
CA ARG A 3 30.03 37.71 -64.04
C ARG A 3 29.52 37.31 -62.60
N LYS A 4 30.38 37.11 -61.58
CA LYS A 4 30.72 38.06 -60.46
C LYS A 4 29.51 38.77 -59.80
N GLN A 5 29.44 39.03 -58.50
CA GLN A 5 30.26 38.73 -57.29
C GLN A 5 29.25 38.62 -56.09
N LEU A 6 29.54 38.52 -54.78
CA LEU A 6 30.65 38.93 -53.91
C LEU A 6 30.75 37.94 -52.69
N ILE A 7 31.36 38.38 -51.58
CA ILE A 7 31.56 37.74 -50.25
C ILE A 7 31.38 38.86 -49.20
N VAL A 8 31.04 38.54 -47.94
CA VAL A 8 31.65 39.04 -46.67
C VAL A 8 30.86 38.51 -45.46
N PRO A 9 31.48 37.75 -44.54
CA PRO A 9 31.01 37.61 -43.16
C PRO A 9 31.65 38.69 -42.27
N LEU A 10 30.87 39.35 -41.41
CA LEU A 10 31.40 40.36 -40.48
C LEU A 10 31.68 39.74 -39.10
N PHE A 11 32.97 39.58 -38.78
CA PHE A 11 33.43 39.43 -37.40
C PHE A 11 33.33 40.77 -36.68
N VAL A 12 32.77 40.77 -35.46
CA VAL A 12 33.08 41.80 -34.44
C VAL A 12 33.42 41.08 -33.15
N VAL A 13 34.70 41.16 -32.78
CA VAL A 13 35.18 40.83 -31.44
C VAL A 13 35.13 42.11 -30.62
N LEU A 14 34.58 42.06 -29.41
CA LEU A 14 34.83 43.10 -28.42
C LEU A 14 34.89 42.50 -27.01
N THR A 15 36.12 42.47 -26.49
CA THR A 15 36.46 42.04 -25.14
C THR A 15 36.15 43.13 -24.13
N PHE A 16 35.55 42.77 -23.00
CA PHE A 16 35.78 43.48 -21.74
C PHE A 16 35.89 42.46 -20.61
N GLY A 17 37.07 42.41 -19.99
CA GLY A 17 37.28 41.63 -18.78
C GLY A 17 36.95 42.48 -17.56
N ILE A 18 36.17 41.93 -16.63
CA ILE A 18 36.19 42.34 -15.23
C ILE A 18 36.39 41.08 -14.42
N SER A 19 37.54 40.97 -13.78
CA SER A 19 37.83 39.95 -12.79
C SER A 19 37.01 40.22 -11.54
N LEU A 20 36.18 39.27 -11.11
CA LEU A 20 35.75 39.18 -9.73
C LEU A 20 36.04 37.76 -9.24
N GLU A 21 37.14 37.62 -8.50
CA GLU A 21 37.19 36.59 -7.47
C GLU A 21 36.11 36.89 -6.43
N ILE A 22 35.53 35.85 -5.83
CA ILE A 22 35.37 35.67 -4.37
C ILE A 22 34.27 34.62 -4.06
N PHE A 23 34.60 33.72 -3.12
CA PHE A 23 33.79 32.68 -2.49
C PHE A 23 33.13 31.59 -3.35
N SER A 24 33.83 30.45 -3.42
CA SER A 24 33.18 29.15 -3.27
C SER A 24 32.37 29.12 -1.96
N LEU A 25 31.04 29.02 -2.07
CA LEU A 25 30.19 28.58 -0.97
C LEU A 25 29.80 27.12 -1.20
N THR A 26 30.74 26.24 -0.87
CA THR A 26 30.47 24.82 -0.65
C THR A 26 29.62 24.70 0.60
N VAL A 27 28.29 24.79 0.47
CA VAL A 27 27.37 24.47 1.58
C VAL A 27 27.36 22.96 1.78
N HIS A 28 28.43 22.46 2.39
CA HIS A 28 28.44 21.19 3.11
C HIS A 28 27.90 21.43 4.52
N GLU A 29 26.64 21.87 4.61
CA GLU A 29 25.86 21.57 5.81
C GLU A 29 25.52 20.08 5.77
N LYS A 30 26.46 19.28 6.29
CA LYS A 30 26.05 18.10 7.04
C LYS A 30 25.19 18.62 8.20
N MET A 31 23.87 18.65 8.01
CA MET A 31 22.98 18.70 9.15
C MET A 31 23.43 17.60 10.11
N PRO A 32 23.67 17.91 11.40
CA PRO A 32 23.94 16.86 12.36
C PRO A 32 22.74 15.93 12.32
N ALA A 33 22.98 14.63 12.15
CA ALA A 33 21.92 13.63 12.24
C ALA A 33 21.19 13.89 13.56
N ALA A 34 19.90 14.23 13.48
CA ALA A 34 19.11 14.53 14.66
C ALA A 34 19.11 13.27 15.52
N GLN A 35 19.89 13.29 16.61
CA GLN A 35 19.80 12.28 17.63
C GLN A 35 18.43 12.46 18.28
N PHE A 36 17.45 11.74 17.77
CA PHE A 36 16.15 11.54 18.39
C PHE A 36 16.35 10.78 19.70
N SER A 37 16.83 11.48 20.72
CA SER A 37 16.78 11.05 22.11
C SER A 37 15.33 11.19 22.58
N VAL A 38 14.47 10.28 22.12
CA VAL A 38 13.08 10.25 22.57
C VAL A 38 13.08 9.83 24.03
N SER A 39 12.86 10.80 24.92
CA SER A 39 12.83 10.61 26.36
C SER A 39 11.52 9.93 26.80
N PHE A 40 11.37 8.64 26.48
CA PHE A 40 10.21 7.81 26.80
C PHE A 40 10.10 7.48 28.30
N SER A 41 9.84 8.48 29.15
CA SER A 41 9.63 8.31 30.60
C SER A 41 8.17 8.37 31.04
N SER A 42 7.24 8.60 30.11
CA SER A 42 5.79 8.63 30.38
C SER A 42 5.02 8.01 29.22
N THR A 43 4.22 6.98 29.50
CA THR A 43 3.20 6.49 28.56
C THR A 43 2.33 7.66 28.12
N PRO A 44 2.06 7.86 26.81
CA PRO A 44 1.22 8.94 26.35
C PRO A 44 -0.16 8.92 27.02
N THR A 45 -0.73 10.11 27.26
CA THR A 45 -2.12 10.25 27.71
C THR A 45 -3.05 9.52 26.72
N PRO A 46 -3.99 8.67 27.20
CA PRO A 46 -4.97 8.01 26.34
C PRO A 46 -5.69 9.00 25.41
N TYR A 47 -5.68 8.75 24.10
CA TYR A 47 -6.48 9.49 23.13
C TYR A 47 -7.51 8.56 22.50
N LEU A 48 -8.80 8.87 22.71
CA LEU A 48 -9.90 8.14 22.09
C LEU A 48 -9.97 8.46 20.60
N ILE A 49 -10.06 7.41 19.77
CA ILE A 49 -10.38 7.57 18.35
C ILE A 49 -11.85 8.01 18.26
N PRO A 50 -12.16 9.14 17.61
CA PRO A 50 -13.54 9.60 17.51
C PRO A 50 -14.34 8.77 16.50
N GLN A 51 -15.57 8.43 16.86
CA GLN A 51 -16.59 7.93 15.94
C GLN A 51 -16.75 8.89 14.75
N ARG A 52 -16.93 8.36 13.54
CA ARG A 52 -17.04 9.16 12.31
C ARG A 52 -18.43 9.09 11.70
N THR A 53 -18.93 10.25 11.27
CA THR A 53 -20.22 10.39 10.60
C THR A 53 -20.02 11.01 9.23
N TYR A 54 -20.37 10.27 8.17
CA TYR A 54 -20.21 10.69 6.78
C TYR A 54 -21.57 11.05 6.17
N ALA A 55 -21.70 12.28 5.68
CA ALA A 55 -22.88 12.78 4.98
C ALA A 55 -22.90 12.25 3.53
N GLN A 56 -23.30 10.98 3.36
CA GLN A 56 -23.19 10.20 2.11
C GLN A 56 -21.76 10.09 1.56
N THR A 57 -21.59 9.47 0.38
CA THR A 57 -20.31 8.92 -0.11
C THR A 57 -19.19 9.95 -0.20
N SER A 58 -18.26 9.89 0.76
CA SER A 58 -17.06 10.72 0.76
C SER A 58 -16.14 10.35 -0.41
N THR A 59 -15.20 11.25 -0.77
CA THR A 59 -14.20 10.95 -1.80
C THR A 59 -13.32 9.76 -1.43
N LEU A 60 -13.00 9.59 -0.13
CA LEU A 60 -12.38 8.37 0.39
C LEU A 60 -13.26 7.16 0.14
N GLN A 61 -14.56 7.25 0.41
CA GLN A 61 -15.49 6.15 0.18
C GLN A 61 -15.52 5.72 -1.30
N LYS A 62 -15.28 6.63 -2.26
CA LYS A 62 -15.12 6.27 -3.68
C LYS A 62 -13.82 5.54 -4.00
N ILE A 63 -12.73 5.83 -3.29
CA ILE A 63 -11.43 5.17 -3.51
C ILE A 63 -11.37 3.84 -2.75
N LEU A 64 -11.98 3.76 -1.57
CA LEU A 64 -12.27 2.51 -0.88
C LEU A 64 -13.25 1.64 -1.69
N GLN A 65 -14.15 2.23 -2.48
CA GLN A 65 -14.95 1.52 -3.50
C GLN A 65 -14.15 1.12 -4.75
N GLN A 66 -12.89 1.54 -4.89
CA GLN A 66 -11.98 1.06 -5.95
C GLN A 66 -11.04 -0.04 -5.44
N VAL A 67 -10.66 -0.03 -4.16
CA VAL A 67 -9.85 -1.09 -3.52
C VAL A 67 -10.71 -2.24 -2.97
N PHE A 68 -11.86 -1.92 -2.37
CA PHE A 68 -12.83 -2.85 -1.77
C PHE A 68 -14.22 -2.64 -2.40
N ALA A 69 -14.34 -2.87 -3.72
CA ALA A 69 -15.51 -2.49 -4.51
C ALA A 69 -16.81 -3.23 -4.13
N PRO A 70 -17.84 -2.55 -3.57
CA PRO A 70 -19.07 -3.19 -3.11
C PRO A 70 -20.17 -3.19 -4.18
N ARG A 71 -20.87 -4.33 -4.32
CA ARG A 71 -22.15 -4.67 -5.02
C ARG A 71 -22.55 -4.03 -6.36
N ASN A 72 -22.33 -2.73 -6.58
CA ASN A 72 -22.70 -2.00 -7.80
C ASN A 72 -21.55 -1.94 -8.83
N SER A 73 -20.38 -2.50 -8.53
CA SER A 73 -19.27 -2.72 -9.49
C SER A 73 -19.50 -3.91 -10.43
N ARG A 74 -20.68 -4.55 -10.39
CA ARG A 74 -21.05 -5.71 -11.22
C ARG A 74 -20.72 -5.54 -12.70
N ASP A 75 -20.85 -4.33 -13.22
CA ASP A 75 -20.61 -4.06 -14.62
C ASP A 75 -19.10 -4.13 -14.97
N SER A 76 -18.19 -3.66 -14.08
CA SER A 76 -16.77 -3.55 -14.45
C SER A 76 -16.02 -4.90 -14.48
N TYR A 77 -16.21 -5.77 -13.49
CA TYR A 77 -15.51 -7.07 -13.49
C TYR A 77 -16.20 -8.11 -14.41
N ALA A 78 -17.51 -8.01 -14.62
CA ALA A 78 -18.19 -8.84 -15.59
C ALA A 78 -17.78 -8.49 -17.03
N GLU A 79 -17.54 -7.20 -17.33
CA GLU A 79 -17.00 -6.75 -18.63
C GLU A 79 -15.55 -7.20 -18.84
N LEU A 80 -14.68 -7.09 -17.82
CA LEU A 80 -13.32 -7.65 -17.85
C LEU A 80 -13.35 -9.16 -18.16
N LEU A 81 -14.19 -9.93 -17.45
CA LEU A 81 -14.30 -11.37 -17.69
C LEU A 81 -14.89 -11.69 -19.06
N ALA A 82 -15.92 -10.97 -19.51
CA ALA A 82 -16.57 -11.18 -20.81
C ALA A 82 -15.66 -10.89 -22.02
N THR A 83 -14.60 -10.08 -21.83
CA THR A 83 -13.59 -9.76 -22.85
C THR A 83 -12.29 -10.56 -22.69
N SER A 84 -12.26 -11.52 -21.78
CA SER A 84 -11.11 -12.37 -21.49
C SER A 84 -11.37 -13.84 -21.81
N HIS A 85 -10.30 -14.62 -22.05
CA HIS A 85 -10.36 -16.07 -22.15
C HIS A 85 -9.53 -16.72 -21.04
N LYS A 86 -9.92 -17.93 -20.62
CA LYS A 86 -9.14 -18.73 -19.66
C LYS A 86 -7.93 -19.32 -20.37
N GLU A 87 -6.74 -18.99 -19.89
CA GLU A 87 -5.46 -19.43 -20.44
C GLU A 87 -4.97 -20.68 -19.72
N LEU A 88 -4.93 -20.67 -18.37
CA LEU A 88 -4.46 -21.77 -17.54
C LEU A 88 -5.29 -21.91 -16.25
N THR A 89 -5.17 -23.07 -15.60
CA THR A 89 -5.70 -23.32 -14.26
C THR A 89 -4.73 -24.20 -13.46
N SER A 90 -4.65 -23.94 -12.16
CA SER A 90 -3.87 -24.69 -11.18
C SER A 90 -4.82 -25.28 -10.11
N GLU A 91 -4.37 -25.51 -8.87
CA GLU A 91 -5.26 -25.98 -7.80
C GLU A 91 -6.13 -24.84 -7.26
N HIS A 92 -5.53 -23.69 -6.98
CA HIS A 92 -6.16 -22.53 -6.34
C HIS A 92 -6.46 -21.37 -7.30
N PHE A 93 -5.95 -21.40 -8.53
CA PHE A 93 -6.07 -20.26 -9.46
C PHE A 93 -6.61 -20.62 -10.85
N GLU A 94 -7.18 -19.60 -11.50
CA GLU A 94 -7.50 -19.58 -12.92
C GLU A 94 -6.92 -18.31 -13.56
N LEU A 95 -5.96 -18.44 -14.46
CA LEU A 95 -5.41 -17.31 -15.21
C LEU A 95 -6.30 -17.03 -16.42
N TYR A 96 -6.79 -15.80 -16.49
CA TYR A 96 -7.47 -15.26 -17.64
C TYR A 96 -6.59 -14.23 -18.34
N VAL A 97 -6.72 -14.14 -19.66
CA VAL A 97 -6.00 -13.19 -20.51
C VAL A 97 -7.04 -12.32 -21.24
N GLN A 98 -6.90 -11.01 -21.11
CA GLN A 98 -7.74 -10.02 -21.78
C GLN A 98 -6.96 -9.44 -22.96
N GLU A 99 -7.55 -9.36 -24.16
CA GLU A 99 -6.95 -8.74 -25.36
C GLU A 99 -5.53 -9.24 -25.75
N ASN A 100 -5.16 -10.47 -25.37
CA ASN A 100 -3.80 -11.03 -25.47
C ASN A 100 -2.74 -10.30 -24.61
N TYR A 101 -3.15 -9.56 -23.59
CA TYR A 101 -2.27 -8.90 -22.63
C TYR A 101 -1.86 -9.85 -21.50
N LEU A 102 -0.60 -10.29 -21.53
CA LEU A 102 0.03 -11.01 -20.44
C LEU A 102 1.51 -10.58 -20.34
N PRO A 103 1.93 -9.89 -19.27
CA PRO A 103 3.32 -9.41 -19.11
C PRO A 103 4.27 -10.48 -18.54
N VAL A 104 3.77 -11.68 -18.25
CA VAL A 104 4.49 -12.80 -17.62
C VAL A 104 4.44 -14.07 -18.48
N ASP A 105 5.33 -15.03 -18.25
CA ASP A 105 5.18 -16.39 -18.78
C ASP A 105 4.06 -17.11 -18.02
N ALA A 106 3.04 -17.60 -18.75
CA ALA A 106 1.84 -18.16 -18.15
C ALA A 106 2.12 -19.40 -17.28
N ALA A 107 2.98 -20.31 -17.73
CA ALA A 107 3.27 -21.54 -17.01
C ALA A 107 4.07 -21.29 -15.73
N THR A 108 5.10 -20.44 -15.81
CA THR A 108 5.91 -20.02 -14.66
C THR A 108 5.05 -19.26 -13.65
N TRP A 109 4.22 -18.31 -14.13
CA TRP A 109 3.33 -17.52 -13.28
C TRP A 109 2.37 -18.36 -12.44
N MET A 110 1.82 -19.44 -13.01
CA MET A 110 0.90 -20.33 -12.27
C MET A 110 1.62 -21.15 -11.19
N VAL A 111 2.91 -21.43 -11.34
CA VAL A 111 3.73 -22.07 -10.27
C VAL A 111 4.05 -21.05 -9.19
N ASP A 112 4.50 -19.86 -9.58
CA ASP A 112 4.78 -18.74 -8.69
C ASP A 112 3.55 -18.37 -7.83
N ALA A 113 2.36 -18.34 -8.42
CA ALA A 113 1.10 -18.04 -7.72
C ALA A 113 0.71 -19.09 -6.68
N GLU A 114 0.89 -20.38 -6.97
CA GLU A 114 0.67 -21.47 -6.01
C GLU A 114 1.66 -21.42 -4.84
N GLN A 115 2.91 -20.99 -5.09
CA GLN A 115 3.87 -20.74 -4.01
C GLN A 115 3.41 -19.60 -3.09
N VAL A 116 2.99 -18.47 -3.67
CA VAL A 116 2.44 -17.32 -2.91
C VAL A 116 1.26 -17.77 -2.04
N TYR A 117 0.34 -18.55 -2.61
CA TYR A 117 -0.76 -19.11 -1.83
C TYR A 117 -0.28 -20.00 -0.68
N ALA A 118 0.64 -20.92 -0.92
CA ALA A 118 1.14 -21.82 0.13
C ALA A 118 1.77 -21.07 1.31
N GLU A 119 2.50 -19.98 1.03
CA GLU A 119 3.13 -19.14 2.05
C GLU A 119 2.10 -18.27 2.79
N ASP A 120 1.24 -17.56 2.07
CA ASP A 120 0.23 -16.64 2.63
C ASP A 120 -0.84 -17.38 3.44
N SER A 121 -1.38 -18.48 2.91
CA SER A 121 -2.39 -19.33 3.56
C SER A 121 -1.89 -19.92 4.87
N SER A 122 -0.64 -20.41 4.88
CA SER A 122 0.02 -20.92 6.09
C SER A 122 0.24 -19.81 7.11
N ARG A 123 0.61 -18.60 6.68
CA ARG A 123 0.91 -17.46 7.57
C ARG A 123 -0.32 -16.94 8.29
N ILE A 124 -1.45 -16.78 7.60
CA ILE A 124 -2.72 -16.37 8.21
C ILE A 124 -3.50 -17.55 8.82
N ASN A 125 -3.09 -18.79 8.56
CA ASN A 125 -3.84 -20.01 8.89
C ASN A 125 -5.30 -19.93 8.38
N SER A 126 -5.42 -19.78 7.07
CA SER A 126 -6.70 -19.73 6.32
C SER A 126 -6.52 -20.45 4.99
N ALA A 127 -7.56 -21.06 4.45
CA ALA A 127 -7.53 -21.74 3.16
C ALA A 127 -8.59 -21.15 2.22
N LEU A 128 -8.32 -21.15 0.92
CA LEU A 128 -9.28 -20.68 -0.06
C LEU A 128 -10.48 -21.64 -0.16
N THR A 129 -11.69 -21.08 -0.10
CA THR A 129 -12.95 -21.82 -0.29
C THR A 129 -13.29 -22.14 -1.76
N GLY A 130 -12.53 -21.59 -2.70
CA GLY A 130 -12.68 -21.78 -4.15
C GLY A 130 -11.53 -21.13 -4.92
N LYS A 131 -11.47 -21.35 -6.24
CA LYS A 131 -10.39 -20.77 -7.07
C LYS A 131 -10.49 -19.26 -7.16
N VAL A 132 -9.34 -18.60 -7.16
CA VAL A 132 -9.19 -17.16 -7.42
C VAL A 132 -8.87 -16.93 -8.90
N ILE A 133 -9.55 -15.98 -9.53
CA ILE A 133 -9.22 -15.57 -10.90
C ILE A 133 -8.06 -14.59 -10.86
N LEU A 134 -7.06 -14.81 -11.71
CA LEU A 134 -5.94 -13.89 -11.94
C LEU A 134 -6.09 -13.23 -13.31
N LEU A 135 -5.94 -11.91 -13.35
CA LEU A 135 -5.94 -11.09 -14.56
C LEU A 135 -4.79 -10.07 -14.52
N PHE A 136 -4.30 -9.71 -15.70
CA PHE A 136 -3.34 -8.61 -15.88
C PHE A 136 -3.96 -7.49 -16.72
N SER A 137 -3.58 -6.25 -16.42
CA SER A 137 -3.95 -5.06 -17.18
C SER A 137 -2.74 -4.12 -17.27
N PRO A 138 -2.63 -3.27 -18.31
CA PRO A 138 -1.55 -2.28 -18.40
C PRO A 138 -1.49 -1.35 -17.18
N VAL A 139 -0.29 -0.84 -16.90
CA VAL A 139 -0.07 0.15 -15.83
C VAL A 139 -0.93 1.40 -16.05
N LYS A 140 -1.60 1.87 -14.98
CA LYS A 140 -2.40 3.10 -15.01
C LYS A 140 -1.47 4.33 -14.95
N THR A 141 -1.82 5.37 -15.70
CA THR A 141 -1.08 6.65 -15.76
C THR A 141 -1.55 7.70 -14.75
N GLU A 142 -2.42 7.30 -13.81
CA GLU A 142 -2.97 8.17 -12.76
C GLU A 142 -1.95 8.42 -11.64
N LYS A 143 -1.97 9.61 -11.02
CA LYS A 143 -1.00 10.02 -10.00
C LYS A 143 -0.91 9.07 -8.80
N CYS A 144 -2.04 8.49 -8.40
CA CYS A 144 -2.07 7.44 -7.38
C CYS A 144 -2.61 6.10 -7.91
N ALA A 145 -2.12 5.69 -9.09
CA ALA A 145 -2.41 4.38 -9.67
C ALA A 145 -2.29 3.23 -8.65
N ALA A 146 -3.30 2.37 -8.60
CA ALA A 146 -3.23 1.10 -7.89
C ALA A 146 -2.26 0.13 -8.60
N ARG A 147 -1.67 -0.81 -7.85
CA ARG A 147 -0.78 -1.85 -8.40
C ARG A 147 -1.49 -3.18 -8.56
N GLY A 148 -2.40 -3.51 -7.65
CA GLY A 148 -3.39 -4.56 -7.80
C GLY A 148 -4.80 -4.06 -7.45
N THR A 149 -5.79 -4.94 -7.52
CA THR A 149 -7.14 -4.75 -6.97
C THR A 149 -7.80 -6.11 -6.76
N THR A 150 -8.31 -6.36 -5.55
CA THR A 150 -9.07 -7.56 -5.19
C THR A 150 -10.59 -7.32 -5.16
N TYR A 151 -11.32 -8.12 -5.92
CA TYR A 151 -12.77 -8.26 -5.84
C TYR A 151 -13.08 -9.56 -5.12
N HIS A 152 -13.74 -9.52 -3.95
CA HIS A 152 -13.95 -10.71 -3.11
C HIS A 152 -15.43 -11.03 -2.80
N GLU A 153 -16.38 -10.11 -3.04
CA GLU A 153 -17.79 -10.26 -2.60
C GLU A 153 -18.62 -11.36 -3.30
N ASN A 154 -18.24 -11.80 -4.51
CA ASN A 154 -19.06 -12.75 -5.30
C ASN A 154 -18.23 -13.82 -6.03
N LEU A 155 -17.06 -13.45 -6.53
CA LEU A 155 -16.13 -14.31 -7.26
C LEU A 155 -14.74 -13.72 -6.98
N PRO A 156 -13.85 -14.42 -6.25
CA PRO A 156 -12.56 -13.87 -5.89
C PRO A 156 -11.72 -13.67 -7.16
N LEU A 157 -11.36 -12.41 -7.43
CA LEU A 157 -10.63 -11.98 -8.62
C LEU A 157 -9.57 -10.96 -8.21
N ILE A 158 -8.33 -11.22 -8.62
CA ILE A 158 -7.18 -10.34 -8.45
C ILE A 158 -6.79 -9.79 -9.82
N LEU A 159 -6.79 -8.47 -9.95
CA LEU A 159 -6.35 -7.76 -11.13
C LEU A 159 -5.00 -7.07 -10.85
N ILE A 160 -3.94 -7.44 -11.58
CA ILE A 160 -2.60 -6.87 -11.41
C ILE A 160 -2.32 -5.87 -12.55
N TYR A 161 -1.93 -4.64 -12.18
CA TYR A 161 -1.48 -3.61 -13.10
C TYR A 161 0.04 -3.68 -13.26
N ALA A 162 0.48 -4.33 -14.33
CA ALA A 162 1.90 -4.57 -14.60
C ALA A 162 2.18 -4.62 -16.10
N ASP A 163 3.38 -4.20 -16.48
CA ASP A 163 3.94 -4.27 -17.83
C ASP A 163 5.27 -5.03 -17.84
N ARG A 164 6.01 -4.97 -18.95
CA ARG A 164 7.30 -5.67 -19.11
C ARG A 164 8.45 -5.03 -18.32
N ASP A 165 8.31 -3.79 -17.89
CA ASP A 165 9.30 -3.06 -17.08
C ASP A 165 9.02 -3.21 -15.57
N THR A 166 7.82 -3.69 -15.22
CA THR A 166 7.41 -4.01 -13.85
C THR A 166 8.16 -5.26 -13.34
N SER A 167 9.02 -5.08 -12.34
CA SER A 167 9.86 -6.18 -11.83
C SER A 167 9.06 -7.37 -11.28
N GLN A 168 9.53 -8.60 -11.49
CA GLN A 168 8.88 -9.81 -10.94
C GLN A 168 8.64 -9.71 -9.43
N LYS A 169 9.61 -9.16 -8.67
CA LYS A 169 9.46 -8.91 -7.22
C LYS A 169 8.24 -8.04 -6.88
N GLN A 170 7.99 -6.98 -7.66
CA GLN A 170 6.81 -6.13 -7.49
C GLN A 170 5.52 -6.88 -7.82
N ILE A 171 5.51 -7.66 -8.91
CA ILE A 171 4.34 -8.46 -9.31
C ILE A 171 3.98 -9.47 -8.22
N MET A 172 4.98 -10.19 -7.69
CA MET A 172 4.80 -11.16 -6.61
C MET A 172 4.33 -10.51 -5.30
N ALA A 173 4.94 -9.39 -4.89
CA ALA A 173 4.50 -8.64 -3.72
C ALA A 173 3.08 -8.08 -3.87
N THR A 174 2.68 -7.73 -5.09
CA THR A 174 1.30 -7.33 -5.40
C THR A 174 0.36 -8.52 -5.27
N LEU A 175 0.66 -9.67 -5.91
CA LEU A 175 -0.19 -10.86 -5.81
C LEU A 175 -0.39 -11.30 -4.35
N ALA A 176 0.67 -11.35 -3.55
CA ALA A 176 0.59 -11.76 -2.15
C ALA A 176 -0.28 -10.80 -1.31
N HIS A 177 -0.15 -9.49 -1.53
CA HIS A 177 -0.98 -8.49 -0.84
C HIS A 177 -2.47 -8.62 -1.24
N GLU A 178 -2.75 -8.71 -2.53
CA GLU A 178 -4.12 -8.87 -3.04
C GLU A 178 -4.75 -10.22 -2.62
N LEU A 179 -3.97 -11.31 -2.61
CA LEU A 179 -4.40 -12.62 -2.08
C LEU A 179 -4.63 -12.57 -0.57
N GLY A 180 -3.81 -11.79 0.16
CA GLY A 180 -4.03 -11.42 1.54
C GLY A 180 -5.45 -10.90 1.77
N HIS A 181 -5.93 -9.94 0.96
CA HIS A 181 -7.31 -9.46 1.06
C HIS A 181 -8.36 -10.57 0.83
N VAL A 182 -8.14 -11.50 -0.10
CA VAL A 182 -9.07 -12.64 -0.32
C VAL A 182 -9.13 -13.55 0.92
N LEU A 183 -7.97 -13.90 1.49
CA LEU A 183 -7.87 -14.76 2.68
C LEU A 183 -8.43 -14.06 3.93
N ILE A 184 -8.20 -12.76 4.06
CA ILE A 184 -8.74 -11.91 5.13
C ILE A 184 -10.26 -11.83 5.03
N ALA A 185 -10.84 -11.54 3.85
CA ALA A 185 -12.28 -11.45 3.69
C ALA A 185 -13.02 -12.77 4.00
N GLN A 186 -12.37 -13.91 3.77
CA GLN A 186 -12.91 -15.24 4.12
C GLN A 186 -12.78 -15.56 5.62
N LYS A 187 -11.74 -15.05 6.30
CA LYS A 187 -11.47 -15.37 7.72
C LYS A 187 -12.05 -14.36 8.71
N TYR A 188 -12.07 -13.09 8.34
CA TYR A 188 -12.45 -11.94 9.17
C TYR A 188 -13.48 -11.07 8.40
N PRO A 189 -14.70 -11.59 8.14
CA PRO A 189 -15.69 -10.89 7.30
C PRO A 189 -16.16 -9.55 7.88
N GLU A 190 -16.00 -9.33 9.19
CA GLU A 190 -16.36 -8.07 9.86
C GLU A 190 -15.25 -6.99 9.80
N LEU A 191 -14.07 -7.30 9.24
CA LEU A 191 -12.94 -6.37 9.18
C LEU A 191 -13.18 -5.22 8.19
N SER A 192 -13.77 -4.14 8.70
CA SER A 192 -14.16 -2.95 7.94
C SER A 192 -13.20 -1.76 8.04
N SER A 193 -12.21 -1.79 8.94
CA SER A 193 -11.18 -0.75 9.06
C SER A 193 -10.12 -0.87 7.96
N VAL A 194 -9.96 0.21 7.20
CA VAL A 194 -9.02 0.30 6.06
C VAL A 194 -7.60 -0.02 6.48
N ALA A 195 -7.04 0.76 7.42
CA ALA A 195 -5.66 0.59 7.87
C ALA A 195 -5.37 -0.82 8.44
N LEU A 196 -6.34 -1.42 9.14
CA LEU A 196 -6.17 -2.78 9.66
C LEU A 196 -6.23 -3.84 8.55
N ASN A 197 -7.11 -3.69 7.56
CA ASN A 197 -7.20 -4.60 6.41
C ASN A 197 -5.93 -4.53 5.54
N GLU A 198 -5.51 -3.31 5.20
CA GLU A 198 -4.30 -2.98 4.43
C GLU A 198 -2.99 -3.42 5.14
N GLY A 199 -2.91 -3.15 6.45
CA GLY A 199 -1.80 -3.59 7.30
C GLY A 199 -1.73 -5.11 7.43
N MET A 200 -2.88 -5.77 7.58
CA MET A 200 -2.96 -7.23 7.65
C MET A 200 -2.62 -7.88 6.29
N ALA A 201 -3.09 -7.34 5.17
CA ALA A 201 -2.77 -7.84 3.83
C ALA A 201 -1.26 -7.70 3.53
N THR A 202 -0.67 -6.56 3.90
CA THR A 202 0.78 -6.33 3.78
C THR A 202 1.60 -7.18 4.77
N TRP A 203 1.04 -7.50 5.94
CA TRP A 203 1.64 -8.45 6.90
C TRP A 203 1.57 -9.90 6.41
N VAL A 204 0.50 -10.30 5.72
CA VAL A 204 0.42 -11.61 5.03
C VAL A 204 1.50 -11.66 3.95
N ALA A 205 1.55 -10.65 3.08
CA ALA A 205 2.55 -10.52 2.02
C ALA A 205 4.00 -10.23 2.49
N LYS A 206 4.30 -10.32 3.80
CA LYS A 206 5.53 -9.79 4.42
C LYS A 206 6.81 -10.19 3.69
N ASP A 207 6.98 -11.46 3.35
CA ASP A 207 8.23 -11.96 2.77
C ASP A 207 8.43 -11.44 1.33
N TYR A 208 7.36 -11.39 0.53
CA TYR A 208 7.38 -10.81 -0.81
C TYR A 208 7.53 -9.28 -0.79
N TRP A 209 6.84 -8.58 0.13
CA TRP A 209 6.96 -7.14 0.33
C TRP A 209 8.39 -6.75 0.71
N GLN A 210 9.00 -7.44 1.68
CA GLN A 210 10.38 -7.22 2.10
C GLN A 210 11.37 -7.56 0.98
N SER A 211 11.13 -8.64 0.21
CA SER A 211 11.95 -8.99 -0.95
C SER A 211 11.91 -7.90 -2.02
N TRP A 212 10.76 -7.28 -2.28
CA TRP A 212 10.60 -6.18 -3.22
C TRP A 212 11.20 -4.86 -2.73
N LYS A 213 10.93 -4.47 -1.47
CA LYS A 213 11.49 -3.25 -0.87
C LYS A 213 12.98 -3.36 -0.52
N ASN A 214 13.51 -4.58 -0.45
CA ASN A 214 14.90 -4.90 -0.05
C ASN A 214 15.23 -4.38 1.37
N GLU A 215 14.26 -4.43 2.28
CA GLU A 215 14.33 -3.95 3.66
C GLU A 215 13.29 -4.71 4.50
N SER A 216 13.55 -4.92 5.80
CA SER A 216 12.52 -5.48 6.69
C SER A 216 11.46 -4.42 7.01
N LEU A 217 10.25 -4.84 7.43
CA LEU A 217 9.20 -3.89 7.81
C LEU A 217 9.67 -2.96 8.94
N ASP A 218 10.31 -3.54 9.96
CA ASP A 218 10.80 -2.81 11.14
C ASP A 218 11.96 -1.87 10.80
N ASP A 219 12.89 -2.28 9.91
CA ASP A 219 13.99 -1.42 9.47
C ASP A 219 13.51 -0.26 8.60
N ALA A 220 12.50 -0.48 7.75
CA ALA A 220 11.87 0.56 6.98
C ALA A 220 11.18 1.59 7.88
N VAL A 221 10.49 1.18 8.95
CA VAL A 221 9.90 2.10 9.93
C VAL A 221 10.99 2.85 10.70
N ARG A 222 12.05 2.17 11.16
CA ARG A 222 13.24 2.85 11.74
C ARG A 222 13.84 3.88 10.79
N ARG A 223 13.84 3.60 9.48
CA ARG A 223 14.31 4.53 8.45
C ARG A 223 13.37 5.72 8.30
N PHE A 224 12.05 5.52 8.21
CA PHE A 224 11.06 6.60 8.16
C PHE A 224 11.15 7.55 9.37
N LEU A 225 11.40 7.01 10.56
CA LEU A 225 11.65 7.79 11.78
C LEU A 225 12.92 8.65 11.67
N ARG A 226 14.04 8.08 11.19
CA ARG A 226 15.31 8.81 10.98
C ARG A 226 15.20 9.88 9.88
N GLU A 227 14.43 9.61 8.84
CA GLU A 227 14.24 10.49 7.67
C GLU A 227 13.15 11.55 7.92
N GLY A 228 12.40 11.45 9.01
CA GLY A 228 11.28 12.35 9.32
C GLY A 228 10.05 12.15 8.44
N SER A 229 9.96 11.02 7.74
CA SER A 229 8.84 10.67 6.85
C SER A 229 7.78 9.78 7.51
N TYR A 230 7.97 9.40 8.78
CA TYR A 230 7.03 8.58 9.56
C TYR A 230 5.64 9.24 9.64
N LEU A 231 4.58 8.44 9.48
CA LEU A 231 3.19 8.91 9.47
C LEU A 231 2.41 8.34 10.67
N PRO A 232 2.19 9.12 11.76
CA PRO A 232 1.61 8.60 13.00
C PRO A 232 0.27 7.87 12.81
N LEU A 233 0.16 6.64 13.32
CA LEU A 233 -0.94 5.71 13.01
C LEU A 233 -2.30 6.30 13.41
N VAL A 234 -2.36 6.93 14.60
CA VAL A 234 -3.58 7.61 15.11
C VAL A 234 -4.10 8.69 14.16
N GLN A 235 -3.20 9.34 13.43
CA GLN A 235 -3.54 10.43 12.49
C GLN A 235 -3.87 9.92 11.08
N ASN A 236 -3.52 8.66 10.77
CA ASN A 236 -3.62 8.09 9.43
C ASN A 236 -4.40 6.76 9.38
N LEU A 237 -5.22 6.46 10.41
CA LEU A 237 -6.08 5.27 10.48
C LEU A 237 -7.07 5.14 9.31
N GLU A 238 -7.52 6.28 8.76
CA GLU A 238 -8.37 6.35 7.57
C GLU A 238 -7.57 6.21 6.25
N MET A 239 -6.24 6.11 6.34
CA MET A 239 -5.31 5.99 5.20
C MET A 239 -5.40 7.13 4.17
N GLU A 240 -5.96 8.30 4.51
CA GLU A 240 -6.27 9.36 3.53
C GLU A 240 -5.07 9.76 2.64
N LYS A 241 -3.86 9.82 3.22
CA LYS A 241 -2.62 10.16 2.50
C LYS A 241 -2.17 9.09 1.50
N ALA A 242 -2.52 7.81 1.72
CA ALA A 242 -2.20 6.68 0.85
C ALA A 242 -3.06 6.63 -0.43
N TYR A 243 -4.14 7.43 -0.47
CA TYR A 243 -5.12 7.43 -1.56
C TYR A 243 -5.44 8.83 -2.12
N ALA A 244 -4.86 9.89 -1.55
CA ALA A 244 -5.00 11.27 -2.04
C ALA A 244 -4.50 11.41 -3.48
N GLN A 245 -5.14 12.22 -4.32
CA GLN A 245 -4.69 12.46 -5.71
C GLN A 245 -3.53 13.49 -5.77
N SER A 246 -2.44 13.19 -5.05
CA SER A 246 -1.21 13.98 -4.94
C SER A 246 0.01 13.23 -5.51
N GLU A 247 1.11 13.94 -5.75
CA GLU A 247 2.37 13.34 -6.23
C GLU A 247 2.93 12.33 -5.20
N ASP A 248 2.86 12.67 -3.91
CA ASP A 248 3.43 11.86 -2.82
C ASP A 248 2.57 10.63 -2.47
N CYS A 249 1.42 10.43 -3.12
CA CYS A 249 0.45 9.39 -2.72
C CYS A 249 1.03 7.99 -2.73
N ILE A 250 1.79 7.65 -3.78
CA ILE A 250 2.45 6.34 -3.92
C ILE A 250 3.46 6.12 -2.78
N GLN A 251 4.20 7.16 -2.39
CA GLN A 251 5.16 7.11 -1.28
C GLN A 251 4.44 6.99 0.06
N ASN A 252 3.43 7.81 0.32
CA ASN A 252 2.61 7.75 1.53
C ASN A 252 1.92 6.40 1.70
N ARG A 253 1.46 5.78 0.60
CA ARG A 253 0.90 4.42 0.60
C ARG A 253 1.96 3.40 0.99
N ASP A 254 3.12 3.42 0.35
CA ASP A 254 4.19 2.48 0.67
C ASP A 254 4.70 2.63 2.12
N ILE A 255 4.70 3.86 2.67
CA ILE A 255 4.98 4.15 4.09
C ILE A 255 3.89 3.55 4.98
N LEU A 256 2.63 3.95 4.80
CA LEU A 256 1.52 3.54 5.68
C LEU A 256 1.26 2.03 5.65
N LEU A 257 1.35 1.39 4.48
CA LEU A 257 1.25 -0.08 4.36
C LEU A 257 2.35 -0.77 5.19
N THR A 258 3.58 -0.25 5.12
CA THR A 258 4.73 -0.80 5.85
C THR A 258 4.62 -0.56 7.37
N GLU A 259 4.19 0.64 7.77
CA GLU A 259 3.97 1.01 9.18
C GLU A 259 2.85 0.17 9.81
N PHE A 260 1.68 0.07 9.18
CA PHE A 260 0.58 -0.76 9.68
C PHE A 260 0.88 -2.26 9.62
N ALA A 261 1.72 -2.73 8.70
CA ALA A 261 2.19 -4.12 8.69
C ALA A 261 3.18 -4.44 9.82
N SER A 262 4.15 -3.55 10.11
CA SER A 262 5.06 -3.69 11.25
C SER A 262 4.30 -3.60 12.58
N PHE A 263 3.34 -2.68 12.69
CA PHE A 263 2.47 -2.57 13.86
C PHE A 263 1.58 -3.81 14.05
N THR A 264 1.02 -4.36 12.96
CA THR A 264 0.30 -5.65 12.98
C THR A 264 1.21 -6.79 13.43
N ASP A 265 2.45 -6.87 12.95
CA ASP A 265 3.45 -7.85 13.40
C ASP A 265 3.71 -7.74 14.91
N TYR A 266 3.89 -6.52 15.42
CA TYR A 266 4.00 -6.25 16.85
C TYR A 266 2.76 -6.71 17.64
N LEU A 267 1.55 -6.40 17.18
CA LEU A 267 0.33 -6.83 17.87
C LEU A 267 0.23 -8.37 17.93
N ILE A 268 0.55 -9.07 16.83
CA ILE A 268 0.55 -10.53 16.77
C ILE A 268 1.63 -11.13 17.69
N ARG A 269 2.86 -10.60 17.66
CA ARG A 269 3.97 -11.09 18.50
C ARG A 269 3.75 -10.84 19.99
N THR A 270 3.17 -9.70 20.36
CA THR A 270 3.03 -9.26 21.76
C THR A 270 1.72 -9.72 22.41
N TYR A 271 0.64 -9.82 21.65
CA TYR A 271 -0.71 -10.09 22.17
C TYR A 271 -1.39 -11.33 21.56
N GLY A 272 -0.84 -11.90 20.49
CA GLY A 272 -1.36 -13.07 19.80
C GLY A 272 -2.42 -12.75 18.74
N MET A 273 -2.53 -13.64 17.74
CA MET A 273 -3.51 -13.54 16.66
C MET A 273 -4.96 -13.49 17.19
N ASP A 274 -5.27 -14.20 18.27
CA ASP A 274 -6.62 -14.23 18.85
C ASP A 274 -7.10 -12.84 19.31
N LYS A 275 -6.21 -12.03 19.90
CA LYS A 275 -6.55 -10.64 20.27
C LYS A 275 -6.69 -9.75 19.05
N LEU A 276 -5.86 -9.93 18.02
CA LEU A 276 -6.00 -9.21 16.76
C LEU A 276 -7.33 -9.56 16.07
N ALA A 277 -7.76 -10.82 16.11
CA ALA A 277 -9.05 -11.24 15.56
C ALA A 277 -10.24 -10.58 16.29
N VAL A 278 -10.17 -10.38 17.61
CA VAL A 278 -11.21 -9.62 18.34
C VAL A 278 -11.19 -8.13 17.96
N LEU A 279 -10.02 -7.53 17.67
CA LEU A 279 -9.95 -6.15 17.14
C LEU A 279 -10.63 -6.02 15.76
N PHE A 280 -10.65 -7.10 14.98
CA PHE A 280 -11.28 -7.14 13.65
C PHE A 280 -12.81 -7.34 13.69
N ASP A 281 -13.39 -7.66 14.86
CA ASP A 281 -14.84 -7.74 15.08
C ASP A 281 -15.42 -6.32 15.29
N ILE A 282 -15.41 -5.54 14.21
CA ILE A 282 -15.81 -4.12 14.21
C ILE A 282 -17.30 -4.02 13.87
N PRO A 283 -18.12 -3.27 14.63
CA PRO A 283 -19.53 -3.06 14.31
C PRO A 283 -19.72 -2.58 12.86
N GLN A 284 -20.61 -3.26 12.13
CA GLN A 284 -20.89 -2.91 10.74
C GLN A 284 -21.49 -1.50 10.64
N PRO A 285 -20.99 -0.65 9.72
CA PRO A 285 -21.41 0.76 9.64
C PRO A 285 -22.93 0.97 9.49
N GLU A 286 -23.52 1.63 10.48
CA GLU A 286 -24.95 1.92 10.54
C GLU A 286 -25.35 3.15 9.71
N PHE A 287 -26.62 3.21 9.29
CA PHE A 287 -27.20 4.38 8.63
C PHE A 287 -28.15 5.12 9.57
N VAL A 288 -27.69 6.23 10.14
CA VAL A 288 -28.46 7.08 11.06
C VAL A 288 -28.74 8.42 10.37
N ASN A 289 -30.01 8.79 10.22
CA ASN A 289 -30.45 10.05 9.60
C ASN A 289 -29.78 10.33 8.23
N ASN A 290 -29.77 9.32 7.34
CA ASN A 290 -29.12 9.37 6.02
C ASN A 290 -27.59 9.64 6.04
N SER A 291 -26.95 9.52 7.20
CA SER A 291 -25.50 9.54 7.37
C SER A 291 -24.99 8.14 7.68
N ARG A 292 -23.85 7.76 7.11
CA ARG A 292 -23.15 6.52 7.49
C ARG A 292 -22.33 6.80 8.74
N VAL A 293 -22.57 6.04 9.80
CA VAL A 293 -21.80 6.06 11.04
C VAL A 293 -20.81 4.90 10.97
N VAL A 294 -19.53 5.18 11.27
CA VAL A 294 -18.47 4.16 11.32
C VAL A 294 -17.84 4.23 12.70
N ASP A 295 -17.86 3.09 13.39
CA ASP A 295 -17.21 2.94 14.69
C ASP A 295 -15.73 2.56 14.49
N PRO A 296 -14.81 3.14 15.29
CA PRO A 296 -13.41 2.79 15.24
C PRO A 296 -13.16 1.42 15.92
N PRO A 297 -12.06 0.72 15.58
CA PRO A 297 -11.68 -0.51 16.28
C PRO A 297 -11.44 -0.26 17.78
N ASP A 298 -11.97 -1.13 18.65
CA ASP A 298 -11.86 -0.97 20.11
C ASP A 298 -10.51 -1.48 20.65
N PHE A 299 -9.44 -0.73 20.37
CA PHE A 299 -8.11 -1.00 20.91
C PHE A 299 -8.11 -1.07 22.45
N TYR A 300 -8.93 -0.26 23.13
CA TYR A 300 -8.94 -0.22 24.59
C TYR A 300 -9.61 -1.45 25.20
N GLY A 301 -10.77 -1.88 24.68
CA GLY A 301 -11.43 -3.12 25.11
C GLY A 301 -10.59 -4.36 24.86
N VAL A 302 -9.86 -4.40 23.74
CA VAL A 302 -9.02 -5.56 23.36
C VAL A 302 -7.68 -5.60 24.11
N TYR A 303 -6.96 -4.47 24.20
CA TYR A 303 -5.58 -4.42 24.70
C TYR A 303 -5.42 -3.71 26.06
N GLY A 304 -6.44 -3.03 26.56
CA GLY A 304 -6.34 -2.16 27.75
C GLY A 304 -5.59 -0.84 27.50
N LEU A 305 -5.30 -0.53 26.23
CA LEU A 305 -4.48 0.61 25.79
C LEU A 305 -5.13 1.25 24.57
N GLN A 306 -5.09 2.58 24.48
CA GLN A 306 -5.52 3.29 23.26
C GLN A 306 -4.48 3.10 22.14
N LEU A 307 -4.91 3.29 20.88
CA LEU A 307 -4.01 3.18 19.71
C LEU A 307 -2.74 4.01 19.86
N ASN A 308 -2.82 5.24 20.37
CA ASN A 308 -1.65 6.11 20.57
C ASN A 308 -0.65 5.58 21.61
N GLN A 309 -1.11 4.73 22.53
CA GLN A 309 -0.27 4.09 23.56
C GLN A 309 0.35 2.79 23.03
N LEU A 310 -0.40 2.03 22.22
CA LEU A 310 0.11 0.86 21.49
C LEU A 310 1.16 1.26 20.46
N GLU A 311 0.89 2.30 19.67
CA GLU A 311 1.83 2.91 18.72
C GLU A 311 3.13 3.31 19.44
N ASN A 312 3.04 4.02 20.56
CA ASN A 312 4.22 4.36 21.36
C ASN A 312 4.96 3.13 21.90
N ALA A 313 4.26 2.10 22.38
CA ALA A 313 4.88 0.88 22.89
C ALA A 313 5.66 0.12 21.79
N TRP A 314 5.07 0.03 20.60
CA TRP A 314 5.71 -0.51 19.39
C TRP A 314 6.95 0.29 18.99
N LEU A 315 6.86 1.62 18.93
CA LEU A 315 8.00 2.50 18.61
C LEU A 315 9.15 2.38 19.64
N VAL A 316 8.83 2.16 20.91
CA VAL A 316 9.82 1.86 21.97
C VAL A 316 10.49 0.51 21.72
N GLU A 317 9.73 -0.54 21.37
CA GLU A 317 10.29 -1.85 21.03
C GLU A 317 11.23 -1.77 19.81
N LEU A 318 10.81 -1.08 18.74
CA LEU A 318 11.63 -0.87 17.54
C LEU A 318 12.96 -0.18 17.84
N SER A 319 12.98 0.69 18.86
CA SER A 319 14.16 1.46 19.30
C SER A 319 15.10 0.69 20.24
N ALA A 320 14.69 -0.48 20.74
CA ALA A 320 15.43 -1.28 21.71
C ALA A 320 16.23 -2.45 21.08
N GLN A 321 16.16 -2.61 19.75
CA GLN A 321 16.82 -3.64 18.94
C GLN A 321 17.98 -3.04 18.14
#